data_AF-A0A8K0JB62-F1
#
_entry.id   AF-A0A8K0JB62-F1
#
_cell.length_a   1.000
_cell.length_b   1.000
_cell.length_c   1.000
_cell.angle_alpha   90.00
_cell.angle_beta   90.00
_cell.angle_gamma   90.00
#
_symmetry.space_group_name_H-M   'P 1'
#
loop_
_entity.id
_entity.type
_entity.pdbx_description
1 polymer ?
#
loop_
_entity_poly.entity_id
_entity_poly.type
_entity_poly.pdbx_seq_one_letter_code
_entity_poly.pdbx_strand_id
1 'polypeptide(L)' 'MGVSRLYGSLRSFAHAGLLNGDVVTIDGPALAFHVLYLCRANGVNLPSYPSLGHATISWLDKLGLHGVSV' A
#
# COMPACT_ATOMS: atom_id res chain seq x y z
N MET A 1 -7.79 -8.21 11.26
CA MET A 1 -9.04 -8.36 10.48
C MET A 1 -9.82 -7.07 10.58
N GLY A 2 -10.40 -6.58 9.48
CA GLY A 2 -11.13 -5.30 9.45
C GLY A 2 -12.57 -5.41 9.94
N VAL A 3 -13.21 -4.25 10.17
CA VAL A 3 -14.65 -4.18 10.46
C VAL A 3 -15.42 -4.51 9.18
N SER A 4 -16.26 -5.56 9.26
CA SER A 4 -17.03 -6.04 8.11
C SER A 4 -17.90 -4.92 7.51
N ARG A 5 -17.85 -4.78 6.18
CA ARG A 5 -18.58 -3.78 5.38
C ARG A 5 -18.27 -2.31 5.68
N LEU A 6 -17.33 -1.98 6.58
CA LEU A 6 -17.05 -0.61 7.00
C LEU A 6 -16.71 0.32 5.82
N TYR A 7 -15.85 -0.13 4.91
CA TYR A 7 -15.51 0.62 3.71
C TYR A 7 -16.76 0.98 2.90
N GLY A 8 -17.62 -0.01 2.62
CA GLY A 8 -18.85 0.20 1.84
C GLY A 8 -19.82 1.17 2.53
N SER A 9 -19.95 1.09 3.84
CA SER A 9 -20.83 1.96 4.63
C SER A 9 -20.32 3.41 4.71
N LEU A 10 -19.00 3.62 4.71
CA LEU A 10 -18.39 4.95 4.87
C LEU A 10 -17.95 5.60 3.56
N ARG A 11 -17.98 4.88 2.44
CA ARG A 11 -17.43 5.34 1.16
C ARG A 11 -18.00 6.69 0.70
N SER A 12 -19.29 6.94 0.92
CA SER A 12 -19.95 8.20 0.54
C SER A 12 -19.46 9.41 1.34
N PHE A 13 -18.82 9.19 2.49
CA PHE A 13 -18.23 10.24 3.32
C PHE A 13 -16.73 10.44 3.04
N ALA A 14 -16.14 9.63 2.16
CA ALA A 14 -14.72 9.75 1.82
C ALA A 14 -14.50 10.86 0.78
N HIS A 15 -13.38 11.58 0.93
CA HIS A 15 -12.87 12.51 -0.08
C HIS A 15 -11.57 11.96 -0.67
N ALA A 16 -11.47 11.96 -2.00
CA ALA A 16 -10.24 11.61 -2.69
C ALA A 16 -9.35 12.85 -2.79
N GLY A 17 -8.21 12.83 -2.11
CA GLY A 17 -7.20 13.89 -2.15
C GLY A 17 -5.88 13.40 -2.74
N LEU A 18 -5.06 14.34 -3.21
CA LEU A 18 -3.65 14.09 -3.53
C LEU A 18 -2.85 14.14 -2.23
N LEU A 19 -1.83 13.28 -2.10
CA LEU A 19 -0.93 13.24 -0.94
C LEU A 19 0.28 14.19 -1.08
N ASN A 20 0.30 15.07 -2.08
CA ASN A 20 1.50 15.78 -2.52
C ASN A 20 2.02 16.74 -1.43
N GLY A 21 3.23 16.48 -0.92
CA GLY A 21 3.81 17.26 0.18
C GLY A 21 3.39 16.82 1.59
N ASP A 22 2.57 15.77 1.71
CA ASP A 22 2.05 15.32 3.01
C ASP A 22 3.01 14.35 3.71
N VAL A 23 2.87 14.28 5.04
CA VAL A 23 3.48 13.24 5.88
C VAL A 23 2.44 12.15 6.13
N VAL A 24 2.75 10.90 5.77
CA VAL A 24 1.81 9.78 5.84
C VAL A 24 2.41 8.59 6.58
N THR A 25 1.62 7.91 7.39
CA THR A 25 2.02 6.62 7.98
C THR A 25 1.52 5.48 7.09
N ILE A 26 2.40 4.53 6.81
CA ILE A 26 2.06 3.33 6.04
C ILE A 26 1.75 2.16 6.98
N ASP A 27 0.60 1.52 6.77
CA ASP A 27 0.29 0.21 7.37
C ASP A 27 1.15 -0.87 6.68
N GLY A 28 2.30 -1.15 7.28
CA GLY A 28 3.26 -2.14 6.79
C GLY A 28 2.66 -3.54 6.58
N PRO A 29 1.94 -4.11 7.57
CA PRO A 29 1.23 -5.38 7.39
C PRO A 29 0.27 -5.37 6.20
N ALA A 30 -0.59 -4.35 6.06
CA ALA A 30 -1.51 -4.26 4.93
C ALA A 30 -0.78 -4.19 3.58
N LEU A 31 0.31 -3.43 3.50
CA LEU A 31 1.15 -3.35 2.31
C LEU A 31 1.75 -4.71 1.95
N ALA A 32 2.33 -5.42 2.91
CA ALA A 32 2.94 -6.73 2.67
C ALA A 32 1.92 -7.76 2.16
N PHE A 33 0.71 -7.78 2.74
CA PHE A 33 -0.38 -8.63 2.26
C PHE A 33 -0.86 -8.24 0.85
N HIS A 34 -0.90 -6.93 0.55
CA HIS A 34 -1.25 -6.47 -0.79
C HIS A 34 -0.21 -6.88 -1.83
N VAL A 35 1.09 -6.77 -1.52
CA VAL A 35 2.16 -7.27 -2.40
C VAL A 35 2.03 -8.78 -2.62
N LEU A 36 1.80 -9.57 -1.57
CA LEU A 36 1.57 -11.01 -1.69
C LEU A 36 0.36 -11.33 -2.59
N TYR A 37 -0.73 -10.58 -2.44
CA TYR A 37 -1.91 -10.69 -3.30
C TYR A 37 -1.55 -10.45 -4.78
N LEU A 38 -0.81 -9.38 -5.08
CA LEU A 38 -0.37 -9.07 -6.44
C LEU A 38 0.57 -10.15 -7.00
N CYS A 39 1.51 -10.66 -6.20
CA CYS A 39 2.37 -11.78 -6.61
C CYS A 39 1.54 -12.99 -7.03
N ARG A 40 0.58 -13.40 -6.20
CA ARG A 40 -0.28 -14.57 -6.48
C ARG A 40 -1.15 -14.38 -7.71
N ALA A 41 -1.68 -13.17 -7.91
CA ALA A 41 -2.42 -12.82 -9.11
C ALA A 41 -1.58 -12.94 -10.41
N ASN A 42 -0.24 -12.88 -10.29
CA ASN A 42 0.71 -13.00 -11.39
C ASN A 42 1.44 -14.36 -11.40
N GLY A 43 0.93 -15.38 -10.73
CA GLY A 43 1.50 -16.74 -10.72
C GLY A 43 2.70 -16.93 -9.79
N VAL A 44 3.02 -15.96 -8.94
CA VAL A 44 4.09 -16.06 -7.93
C VAL A 44 3.47 -16.35 -6.57
N ASN A 45 3.64 -17.59 -6.08
CA ASN A 45 3.01 -18.03 -4.82
C ASN A 45 3.52 -17.27 -3.57
N LEU A 46 4.82 -17.01 -3.53
CA LEU A 46 5.49 -16.30 -2.46
C LEU A 46 6.68 -15.53 -3.03
N PRO A 47 6.76 -14.19 -2.86
CA PRO A 47 7.94 -13.44 -3.23
C PRO A 47 9.11 -13.79 -2.31
N SER A 48 10.34 -13.72 -2.83
CA SER A 48 11.52 -13.76 -1.97
C SER A 48 11.58 -12.49 -1.09
N TYR A 49 12.14 -12.61 0.13
CA TYR A 49 12.32 -11.44 1.01
C TYR A 49 13.11 -10.30 0.35
N PRO A 50 14.22 -10.56 -0.39
CA PRO A 50 14.91 -9.50 -1.13
C PRO A 50 14.02 -8.83 -2.18
N SER A 51 13.26 -9.60 -2.97
CA SER A 51 12.35 -9.04 -3.97
C SER A 51 11.25 -8.18 -3.34
N LEU A 52 10.70 -8.62 -2.20
CA LEU A 52 9.70 -7.85 -1.44
C LEU A 52 10.29 -6.54 -0.91
N GLY A 53 11.50 -6.58 -0.33
CA GLY A 53 12.21 -5.40 0.15
C GLY A 53 12.48 -4.40 -0.96
N HIS A 54 13.06 -4.84 -2.09
CA HIS A 54 13.34 -3.98 -3.24
C HIS A 54 12.08 -3.36 -3.83
N ALA A 55 11.00 -4.14 -3.99
CA ALA A 55 9.73 -3.63 -4.50
C ALA A 55 9.13 -2.56 -3.56
N THR A 56 9.21 -2.80 -2.25
CA THR A 56 8.69 -1.88 -1.23
C THR A 56 9.49 -0.58 -1.22
N ILE A 57 10.81 -0.64 -1.19
CA ILE A 57 11.68 0.55 -1.22
C ILE A 57 11.45 1.34 -2.51
N SER A 58 11.42 0.67 -3.67
CA SER A 58 11.15 1.34 -4.95
C SER A 58 9.78 2.02 -5.00
N TRP A 59 8.77 1.46 -4.32
CA TRP A 59 7.47 2.10 -4.19
C TRP A 59 7.52 3.32 -3.26
N LEU A 60 8.20 3.24 -2.12
CA LEU A 60 8.40 4.36 -1.21
C LEU A 60 9.20 5.50 -1.86
N ASP A 61 10.24 5.19 -2.63
CA ASP A 61 11.03 6.18 -3.36
C ASP A 61 10.15 6.99 -4.33
N LYS A 62 9.17 6.34 -4.99
CA LYS A 62 8.21 7.04 -5.87
C LYS A 62 7.29 7.98 -5.12
N LEU A 63 6.95 7.68 -3.87
CA LEU A 63 6.21 8.61 -3.01
C LEU A 63 7.07 9.84 -2.70
N GLY A 64 8.35 9.65 -2.39
CA GLY A 64 9.32 10.73 -2.18
C GLY A 64 9.46 11.66 -3.40
N LEU A 65 9.40 11.12 -4.62
CA LEU A 65 9.37 11.93 -5.86
C LEU A 65 8.14 12.83 -5.98
N HIS A 66 7.10 12.62 -5.16
CA HIS A 66 5.91 13.46 -5.08
C HIS A 66 5.85 14.24 -3.76
N GLY A 67 7.02 14.47 -3.14
CA GLY A 67 7.12 15.23 -1.90
C GLY A 67 6.43 14.56 -0.71
N VAL A 68 6.02 13.30 -0.82
CA VAL A 68 5.39 12.56 0.28
C VAL A 68 6.48 12.07 1.22
N SER A 69 6.36 12.39 2.50
CA SER A 69 7.23 11.84 3.54
C SER A 69 6.51 10.69 4.24
N VAL A 70 7.23 9.60 4.49
CA VAL A 70 6.73 8.41 5.20
C VAL A 70 7.39 8.27 6.56
#